data_AF-A0AAJ1BIV1-F1
#
_entry.id   AF-A0AAJ1BIV1-F1
#
_cell.length_a   1.000
_cell.length_b   1.000
_cell.length_c   1.000
_cell.angle_alpha   90.00
_cell.angle_beta   90.00
_cell.angle_gamma   90.00
#
_symmetry.space_group_name_H-M   'P 1'
#
loop_
_entity.id
_entity.type
_entity.pdbx_description
1 polymer ?
#
loop_
_entity_poly.entity_id
_entity_poly.type
_entity_poly.pdbx_seq_one_letter_code
_entity_poly.pdbx_strand_id
1 'polypeptide(L)'
;MLLACFIAAIAVIKSSLMGLGGLALMLSLLAWVLVKSGVTGLAPALKQRFGRLFALGALLHTAVYMALVAKLFFIEGFEDIPAFLLSHLLLHHIVCAIIAGVLTLFTVGVYLHYREHKKAQPL
;
A
#
# COMPACT_ATOMS: atom_id res chain seq x y z
N MET A 1 -19.97 -1.66 1.03
CA MET A 1 -18.62 -2.08 1.48
C MET A 1 -17.56 -2.11 0.38
N LEU A 2 -17.90 -2.44 -0.88
CA LEU A 2 -16.97 -2.32 -2.01
C LEU A 2 -16.37 -0.90 -2.15
N LEU A 3 -17.22 0.14 -2.10
CA LEU A 3 -16.77 1.53 -2.15
C LEU A 3 -15.77 1.87 -1.05
N ALA A 4 -16.00 1.40 0.18
CA ALA A 4 -15.09 1.61 1.31
C ALA A 4 -13.70 0.98 1.06
N CYS A 5 -13.63 -0.17 0.37
CA CYS A 5 -12.35 -0.78 0.00
C CYS A 5 -11.61 0.04 -1.07
N PHE A 6 -12.32 0.63 -2.02
CA PHE A 6 -11.70 1.57 -2.97
C PHE A 6 -11.22 2.85 -2.28
N ILE A 7 -12.01 3.41 -1.36
CA ILE A 7 -11.60 4.58 -0.56
C ILE A 7 -10.34 4.26 0.24
N ALA A 8 -10.29 3.10 0.89
CA ALA A 8 -9.10 2.65 1.61
C ALA A 8 -7.87 2.51 0.69
N ALA A 9 -8.05 1.92 -0.50
CA ALA A 9 -6.96 1.82 -1.49
C ALA A 9 -6.45 3.20 -1.93
N ILE A 10 -7.35 4.14 -2.22
CA ILE A 10 -6.99 5.52 -2.59
C ILE A 10 -6.28 6.23 -1.43
N ALA A 11 -6.74 6.03 -0.19
CA ALA A 11 -6.10 6.60 0.99
C ALA A 11 -4.66 6.09 1.13
N VAL A 12 -4.43 4.78 0.99
CA VAL A 12 -3.08 4.18 1.00
C VAL A 12 -2.20 4.76 -0.11
N ILE A 13 -2.71 4.85 -1.34
CA ILE A 13 -1.99 5.41 -2.49
C ILE A 13 -1.60 6.87 -2.20
N LYS A 14 -2.56 7.69 -1.76
CA LYS A 14 -2.33 9.11 -1.48
C LYS A 14 -1.31 9.29 -0.35
N SER A 15 -1.43 8.55 0.75
CA SER A 15 -0.46 8.59 1.84
C SER A 15 0.94 8.20 1.36
N SER A 16 1.05 7.22 0.46
CA SER A 16 2.32 6.83 -0.15
C SER A 16 2.91 7.96 -1.00
N LEU A 17 2.11 8.62 -1.84
CA LEU A 17 2.56 9.76 -2.65
C LEU A 17 3.01 10.96 -1.80
N MET A 18 2.42 11.16 -0.62
CA MET A 18 2.84 12.21 0.32
C MET A 18 4.12 11.84 1.09
N GLY A 19 4.73 10.67 0.84
CA GLY A 19 5.88 10.18 1.60
C GLY A 19 5.55 9.72 3.02
N LEU A 20 4.26 9.57 3.36
CA LEU A 20 3.79 9.11 4.67
C LEU A 20 3.74 7.58 4.69
N GLY A 21 4.87 6.92 4.41
CA GLY A 21 4.96 5.46 4.27
C GLY A 21 4.43 4.70 5.50
N GLY A 22 4.61 5.26 6.70
CA GLY A 22 4.19 4.64 7.96
C GLY A 22 2.67 4.66 8.13
N LEU A 23 2.03 5.76 7.74
CA LEU A 23 0.56 5.82 7.67
C LEU A 23 0.04 4.90 6.58
N ALA A 24 0.67 4.87 5.41
CA ALA A 24 0.28 3.96 4.33
C ALA A 24 0.39 2.49 4.75
N LEU A 25 1.43 2.12 5.52
CA LEU A 25 1.60 0.80 6.13
C LEU A 25 0.46 0.48 7.11
N MET A 26 0.18 1.37 8.07
CA MET A 26 -0.92 1.17 9.02
C MET A 26 -2.27 1.01 8.32
N LEU A 27 -2.58 1.88 7.36
CA LEU A 27 -3.82 1.80 6.59
C LEU A 27 -3.90 0.50 5.78
N SER A 28 -2.80 0.07 5.16
CA SER A 28 -2.73 -1.19 4.41
C SER A 28 -2.97 -2.39 5.33
N LEU A 29 -2.33 -2.43 6.50
CA LEU A 29 -2.53 -3.52 7.47
C LEU A 29 -3.96 -3.57 7.98
N LEU A 30 -4.52 -2.42 8.37
CA LEU A 30 -5.90 -2.33 8.86
C LEU A 30 -6.89 -2.79 7.79
N ALA A 31 -6.75 -2.28 6.55
CA ALA A 31 -7.62 -2.67 5.44
C ALA A 31 -7.46 -4.15 5.08
N TRP A 32 -6.24 -4.69 5.14
CA TRP A 32 -5.99 -6.12 4.92
C TRP A 32 -6.71 -6.99 5.95
N VAL A 33 -6.60 -6.66 7.23
CA VAL A 33 -7.27 -7.38 8.33
C VAL A 33 -8.79 -7.31 8.16
N LEU A 34 -9.34 -6.14 7.87
CA LEU A 34 -10.78 -5.96 7.63
C LEU A 34 -11.29 -6.77 6.44
N VAL A 35 -10.52 -6.83 5.35
CA VAL A 35 -10.88 -7.66 4.18
C VAL A 35 -10.79 -9.13 4.54
N LYS A 36 -9.78 -9.58 5.29
CA LYS A 36 -9.63 -11.00 5.66
C LYS A 36 -10.70 -11.47 6.65
N SER A 37 -11.07 -10.64 7.63
CA SER A 37 -12.03 -10.99 8.69
C SER A 37 -13.45 -11.26 8.17
N GLY A 38 -13.73 -10.97 6.90
CA GLY A 38 -15.03 -11.26 6.28
C GLY A 38 -16.11 -10.22 6.59
N VAL A 39 -15.79 -9.21 7.41
CA VAL A 39 -16.68 -8.09 7.75
C VAL A 39 -17.10 -7.31 6.50
N THR A 40 -16.30 -7.34 5.43
CA THR A 40 -16.53 -6.57 4.21
C THR A 40 -17.67 -7.05 3.32
N GLY A 41 -18.20 -8.27 3.52
CA GLY A 41 -19.28 -8.82 2.69
C GLY A 41 -18.96 -8.87 1.18
N LEU A 42 -17.67 -8.83 0.81
CA LEU A 42 -17.22 -8.87 -0.57
C LEU A 42 -17.36 -10.28 -1.16
N ALA A 43 -17.72 -10.36 -2.44
CA ALA A 43 -17.65 -11.61 -3.18
C ALA A 43 -16.23 -12.23 -3.10
N PRO A 44 -16.09 -13.56 -3.08
CA PRO A 44 -14.81 -14.24 -2.85
C PRO A 44 -13.66 -13.74 -3.75
N ALA A 45 -13.93 -13.54 -5.04
CA ALA A 45 -12.96 -13.05 -6.01
C ALA A 45 -12.45 -11.63 -5.68
N LEU A 46 -13.36 -10.72 -5.32
CA LEU A 46 -13.03 -9.35 -4.92
C LEU A 46 -12.31 -9.31 -3.58
N LYS A 47 -12.75 -10.12 -2.61
CA LYS A 47 -12.10 -10.27 -1.30
C LYS A 47 -10.63 -10.69 -1.49
N GLN A 48 -10.37 -11.68 -2.34
CA GLN A 48 -9.01 -12.14 -2.61
C GLN A 48 -8.16 -11.05 -3.28
N ARG A 49 -8.70 -10.34 -4.28
CA ARG A 49 -7.96 -9.28 -4.99
C ARG A 49 -7.64 -8.09 -4.08
N PHE A 50 -8.62 -7.57 -3.33
CA PHE A 50 -8.37 -6.50 -2.35
C PHE A 50 -7.42 -6.97 -1.24
N GLY A 51 -7.56 -8.22 -0.77
CA GLY A 51 -6.64 -8.80 0.21
C GLY A 51 -5.20 -8.81 -0.29
N ARG A 52 -4.97 -9.19 -1.56
CA ARG A 52 -3.64 -9.13 -2.17
C ARG A 52 -3.12 -7.70 -2.32
N LEU A 53 -3.97 -6.76 -2.73
CA LEU A 53 -3.61 -5.35 -2.85
C LEU A 53 -3.13 -4.77 -1.52
N PHE A 54 -3.89 -4.93 -0.45
CA PHE A 54 -3.53 -4.41 0.86
C PHE A 54 -2.34 -5.15 1.49
N ALA A 55 -2.25 -6.46 1.29
CA ALA A 55 -1.07 -7.22 1.72
C ALA A 55 0.21 -6.75 1.00
N LEU A 56 0.12 -6.52 -0.33
CA LEU A 56 1.24 -6.02 -1.11
C LEU A 56 1.68 -4.63 -0.65
N GLY A 57 0.72 -3.73 -0.41
CA GLY A 57 1.00 -2.40 0.13
C GLY A 57 1.71 -2.46 1.48
N ALA A 58 1.23 -3.31 2.40
CA ALA A 58 1.88 -3.50 3.69
C ALA A 58 3.29 -4.09 3.54
N LEU A 59 3.46 -5.16 2.75
CA LEU A 59 4.76 -5.81 2.54
C LEU A 59 5.79 -4.87 1.93
N LEU A 60 5.42 -4.10 0.90
CA LEU A 60 6.33 -3.16 0.24
C LEU A 60 6.78 -2.05 1.21
N HIS A 61 5.85 -1.46 1.96
CA HIS A 61 6.22 -0.45 2.96
C HIS A 61 7.06 -1.04 4.10
N THR A 62 6.73 -2.24 4.58
CA THR A 62 7.56 -2.94 5.58
C THR A 62 8.96 -3.20 5.03
N ALA A 63 9.12 -3.63 3.77
CA ALA A 63 10.43 -3.85 3.17
C ALA A 63 11.27 -2.56 3.13
N VAL A 64 10.65 -1.43 2.81
CA VAL A 64 11.32 -0.11 2.86
C VAL A 64 11.77 0.23 4.28
N TYR A 65 10.92 0.02 5.27
CA TYR A 65 11.28 0.26 6.67
C TYR A 65 12.38 -0.69 7.17
N MET A 66 12.35 -1.96 6.76
CA MET A 66 13.41 -2.92 7.09
C MET A 66 14.76 -2.52 6.47
N ALA A 67 14.76 -2.06 5.21
CA ALA A 67 15.96 -1.53 4.57
C ALA A 67 16.48 -0.28 5.30
N LEU A 68 15.58 0.55 5.84
CA LEU A 68 15.96 1.71 6.64
C LEU A 68 16.62 1.32 7.96
N VAL A 69 16.03 0.35 8.66
CA VAL A 69 16.58 -0.20 9.91
C VAL A 69 17.95 -0.83 9.64
N ALA A 70 18.10 -1.60 8.55
CA ALA A 70 19.38 -2.15 8.15
C ALA A 70 20.43 -1.05 7.93
N LYS A 71 20.04 0.06 7.29
CA LYS A 71 20.92 1.20 7.04
C LYS A 71 21.39 1.90 8.32
N LEU A 72 20.59 1.91 9.39
CA LEU A 72 20.99 2.49 10.69
C LEU A 72 22.23 1.79 11.28
N PHE A 73 22.45 0.51 11.00
CA PHE A 73 23.63 -0.22 11.48
C PHE A 73 24.95 0.19 10.80
N PHE A 74 24.89 0.97 9.72
CA PHE A 74 26.07 1.47 8.99
C PHE A 74 26.43 2.92 9.33
N ILE A 75 25.77 3.52 10.32
CA ILE A 75 26.12 4.86 10.81
C ILE A 75 27.33 4.71 11.74
N GLU A 76 28.46 5.30 11.36
CA GLU A 76 29.72 5.21 12.13
C GLU A 76 29.94 6.44 13.01
N GLY A 77 29.33 7.59 12.68
CA GLY A 77 29.42 8.81 13.48
C GLY A 77 28.20 9.73 13.38
N PHE A 78 28.16 10.74 14.26
CA PHE A 78 27.11 11.77 14.26
C PHE A 78 27.08 12.61 12.96
N GLU A 79 28.22 12.68 12.26
CA GLU A 79 28.36 13.38 10.98
C GLU A 79 27.60 12.70 9.83
N ASP A 80 27.28 11.40 9.97
CA ASP A 80 26.53 10.64 8.96
C ASP A 80 25.02 10.83 9.10
N ILE A 81 24.53 11.38 10.23
CA ILE A 81 23.10 11.55 10.51
C ILE A 81 22.42 12.45 9.47
N PRO A 82 22.96 13.63 9.10
CA PRO A 82 22.38 14.46 8.04
C PRO A 82 22.33 13.75 6.68
N ALA A 83 23.40 13.03 6.32
CA ALA A 83 23.45 12.26 5.07
C ALA A 83 22.44 11.10 5.08
N PHE A 84 22.27 10.43 6.23
CA PHE A 84 21.26 9.40 6.44
C PHE A 84 19.85 9.97 6.28
N LEU A 85 19.54 11.11 6.90
CA LEU A 85 18.22 11.75 6.80
C LEU A 85 17.90 12.21 5.38
N LEU A 86 18.87 12.80 4.67
CA LEU A 86 18.68 13.28 3.31
C LEU A 86 18.44 12.12 2.33
N SER A 87 19.27 11.08 2.44
CA SER A 87 19.13 9.87 1.62
C SER A 87 17.89 9.05 1.99
N HIS A 88 17.50 9.01 3.27
CA HIS A 88 16.22 8.46 3.71
C HIS A 88 15.08 9.21 3.03
N LEU A 89 15.02 10.54 3.15
CA LEU A 89 13.93 11.33 2.62
C LEU A 89 13.77 11.14 1.11
N LEU A 90 14.88 11.23 0.36
CA LEU A 90 14.84 11.09 -1.10
C LEU A 90 14.48 9.66 -1.53
N LEU A 91 15.19 8.66 -1.02
CA LEU A 91 15.03 7.27 -1.44
C LEU A 91 13.70 6.69 -0.94
N HIS A 92 13.29 7.01 0.30
CA HIS A 92 11.98 6.63 0.81
C HIS A 92 10.86 7.25 -0.02
N HIS A 93 10.96 8.53 -0.40
CA HIS A 93 9.92 9.19 -1.17
C HIS A 93 9.81 8.62 -2.60
N ILE A 94 10.94 8.39 -3.28
CA ILE A 94 10.96 7.75 -4.60
C ILE A 94 10.34 6.35 -4.54
N VAL A 95 10.75 5.54 -3.56
CA VAL A 95 10.22 4.18 -3.42
C VAL A 95 8.73 4.21 -3.06
N CYS A 96 8.30 5.11 -2.18
CA CYS A 96 6.88 5.30 -1.85
C CYS A 96 6.05 5.72 -3.08
N ALA A 97 6.59 6.55 -3.97
CA ALA A 97 5.94 6.88 -5.25
C ALA A 97 5.83 5.67 -6.18
N ILE A 98 6.86 4.82 -6.27
CA ILE A 98 6.82 3.56 -7.03
C ILE A 98 5.75 2.63 -6.46
N ILE A 99 5.71 2.46 -5.13
CA ILE A 99 4.69 1.66 -4.44
C ILE A 99 3.29 2.20 -4.76
N ALA A 100 3.09 3.51 -4.70
CA ALA A 100 1.83 4.14 -5.06
C ALA A 100 1.41 3.84 -6.51
N GLY A 101 2.36 3.87 -7.45
CA GLY A 101 2.14 3.50 -8.84
C GLY A 101 1.69 2.05 -9.00
N VAL A 102 2.39 1.12 -8.36
CA VAL A 102 2.03 -0.32 -8.37
C VAL A 102 0.63 -0.54 -7.78
N LEU A 103 0.34 0.08 -6.63
CA LEU A 103 -0.97 -0.03 -5.99
C LEU A 103 -2.08 0.59 -6.84
N THR A 104 -1.80 1.66 -7.58
CA THR A 104 -2.74 2.28 -8.50
C THR A 104 -3.09 1.31 -9.63
N LEU A 105 -2.09 0.70 -10.28
CA LEU A 105 -2.32 -0.29 -11.34
C LEU A 105 -3.14 -1.48 -10.84
N PHE A 106 -2.83 -1.99 -9.65
CA PHE A 106 -3.62 -3.04 -9.01
C PHE A 106 -5.06 -2.60 -8.75
N THR A 107 -5.26 -1.41 -8.18
CA THR A 107 -6.60 -0.85 -7.89
C THR A 107 -7.44 -0.74 -9.15
N VAL A 108 -6.86 -0.21 -10.24
CA VAL A 108 -7.51 -0.14 -11.56
C VAL A 108 -7.85 -1.54 -12.07
N GLY A 109 -6.94 -2.50 -11.94
CA GLY A 109 -7.19 -3.90 -12.33
C GLY A 109 -8.33 -4.56 -11.54
N VAL A 110 -8.50 -4.23 -10.26
CA VAL A 110 -9.67 -4.68 -9.47
C VAL A 110 -10.96 -4.03 -9.98
N TYR A 111 -10.92 -2.73 -10.29
CA TYR A 111 -12.08 -2.02 -10.82
C TYR A 111 -12.54 -2.54 -12.18
N LEU A 112 -11.61 -2.76 -13.12
CA LEU A 112 -11.92 -3.30 -14.44
C LEU A 112 -12.57 -4.70 -14.33
N HIS A 113 -12.01 -5.56 -13.49
CA HIS A 113 -12.57 -6.89 -13.26
C HIS A 113 -13.98 -6.85 -12.66
N TYR A 114 -14.23 -5.96 -11.69
CA TYR A 114 -15.57 -5.74 -11.16
C TYR A 114 -16.53 -5.26 -12.25
N ARG A 115 -16.10 -4.33 -13.10
CA ARG A 115 -16.92 -3.77 -14.19
C ARG A 115 -17.28 -4.83 -15.23
N GLU A 116 -16.33 -5.69 -15.62
CA GLU A 116 -16.56 -6.79 -16.55
C GLU A 116 -17.57 -7.80 -16.01
N HIS A 117 -17.41 -8.22 -14.75
CA HIS A 117 -18.37 -9.11 -14.09
C HIS A 117 -19.77 -8.50 -13.99
N LYS A 118 -19.88 -7.21 -13.67
CA LYS A 118 -21.17 -6.51 -13.62
C LYS A 118 -21.82 -6.40 -15.01
N LYS A 119 -21.02 -6.23 -16.07
CA LYS A 119 -21.52 -6.14 -17.45
C LYS A 119 -22.01 -7.49 -17.99
N ALA A 120 -21.44 -8.61 -17.53
CA ALA A 120 -21.82 -9.96 -17.92
C ALA A 120 -23.08 -10.51 -17.22
N GLN A 121 -23.54 -9.84 -16.16
CA GLN A 121 -24.82 -10.10 -15.49
C GLN A 121 -25.65 -8.81 -15.43
N PRO A 122 -26.16 -8.31 -16.58
CA PRO A 122 -27.18 -7.28 -16.54
C PRO A 122 -28.44 -7.89 -15.92
N LEU A 123 -29.06 -7.15 -15.00
CA LEU A 123 -30.33 -7.50 -14.36
C LEU A 123 -31.39 -7.95 -15.37
#